data_AF-A0A1B8HM76-F1
#
_entry.id   AF-A0A1B8HM76-F1
#
_cell.length_a   1.000
_cell.length_b   1.000
_cell.length_c   1.000
_cell.angle_alpha   90.00
_cell.angle_beta   90.00
_cell.angle_gamma   90.00
#
_symmetry.space_group_name_H-M   'P 1'
#
loop_
_entity.id
_entity.type
_entity.pdbx_description
1 polymer ?
#
loop_
_entity_poly.entity_id
_entity_poly.type
_entity_poly.pdbx_seq_one_letter_code
_entity_poly.pdbx_strand_id
1 'polypeptide(L)'
;MKKHIVAVALASLFLSACNSAPNKKPVPVKNPKATEQTRSATPDITGNTAAQEYTANKQMASQGIVIASTRNACVDGFNFLKGLNQTQFDNYSSDYSKINQNYTFLNINKEIMDKDSKELLTMTLNKKLDTLCTRVQYAGFTGVKDRLKSLSDI
;
A
#
# COMPACT_ATOMS: atom_id res chain seq x y z
N MET A 1 51.41 1.34 -43.02
CA MET A 1 50.16 1.74 -42.35
C MET A 1 49.42 0.47 -41.91
N LYS A 2 49.53 0.07 -40.64
CA LYS A 2 48.87 -1.12 -40.08
C LYS A 2 47.58 -0.68 -39.38
N LYS A 3 46.43 -1.19 -39.84
CA LYS A 3 45.14 -1.00 -39.19
C LYS A 3 44.85 -2.22 -38.32
N HIS A 4 44.72 -2.02 -37.01
CA HIS A 4 44.27 -3.04 -36.07
C HIS A 4 42.74 -3.03 -36.01
N ILE A 5 42.12 -4.15 -36.40
CA ILE A 5 40.70 -4.39 -36.23
C ILE A 5 40.52 -5.02 -34.85
N VAL A 6 39.81 -4.33 -33.95
CA VAL A 6 39.43 -4.84 -32.64
C VAL A 6 38.06 -5.51 -32.78
N ALA A 7 38.02 -6.83 -32.59
CA ALA A 7 36.79 -7.60 -32.52
C ALA A 7 36.21 -7.53 -31.11
N VAL A 8 34.97 -7.04 -30.99
CA VAL A 8 34.20 -7.00 -29.74
C VAL A 8 33.44 -8.32 -29.60
N ALA A 9 33.83 -9.15 -28.63
CA ALA A 9 33.10 -10.37 -28.29
C ALA A 9 31.91 -10.04 -27.37
N LEU A 10 30.69 -10.20 -27.88
CA LEU A 10 29.47 -10.22 -27.05
C LEU A 10 29.36 -11.59 -26.37
N ALA A 11 29.56 -11.62 -25.05
CA ALA A 11 29.22 -12.77 -24.22
C ALA A 11 27.76 -12.63 -23.74
N SER A 12 26.84 -13.35 -24.40
CA SER A 12 25.45 -13.49 -23.97
C SER A 12 25.36 -14.50 -22.82
N LEU A 13 24.96 -14.01 -21.65
CA LEU A 13 24.65 -14.81 -20.45
C LEU A 13 23.32 -15.53 -20.64
N PHE A 14 23.35 -16.86 -20.68
CA PHE A 14 22.16 -17.72 -20.63
C PHE A 14 21.66 -17.82 -19.19
N LEU A 15 20.43 -17.37 -18.94
CA LEU A 15 19.70 -17.60 -17.69
C LEU A 15 19.06 -18.98 -17.72
N SER A 16 19.64 -19.92 -16.98
CA SER A 16 19.08 -21.25 -16.71
C SER A 16 17.86 -21.14 -15.80
N ALA A 17 16.67 -21.43 -16.33
CA ALA A 17 15.46 -21.61 -15.53
C ALA A 17 15.40 -23.04 -14.97
N CYS A 18 15.51 -23.17 -13.65
CA CYS A 18 15.11 -24.38 -12.93
C CYS A 18 13.79 -24.07 -12.19
N ASN A 19 12.69 -24.72 -12.56
CA ASN A 19 11.67 -25.03 -11.55
C ASN A 19 10.85 -26.26 -11.96
N SER A 20 11.12 -27.37 -11.27
CA SER A 20 10.34 -28.60 -11.33
C SER A 20 9.74 -28.83 -9.94
N ALA A 21 8.43 -28.66 -9.80
CA ALA A 21 7.69 -29.17 -8.64
C ALA A 21 6.39 -29.83 -9.13
N PRO A 22 6.14 -31.11 -8.84
CA PRO A 22 4.90 -31.77 -9.20
C PRO A 22 3.79 -31.45 -8.20
N ASN A 23 2.68 -30.88 -8.70
CA ASN A 23 1.50 -30.56 -7.91
C ASN A 23 0.62 -31.82 -7.74
N LYS A 24 0.48 -32.32 -6.51
CA LYS A 24 -0.43 -33.43 -6.16
C LYS A 24 -1.85 -32.90 -5.96
N LYS A 25 -2.84 -33.57 -6.57
CA LYS A 25 -4.29 -33.30 -6.47
C LYS A 25 -4.83 -33.55 -5.05
N PRO A 26 -5.90 -32.86 -4.62
CA PRO A 26 -6.50 -33.03 -3.29
C PRO A 26 -7.49 -34.22 -3.24
N VAL A 27 -7.51 -34.94 -2.11
CA VAL A 27 -8.50 -35.98 -1.76
C VAL A 27 -9.38 -35.46 -0.61
N PRO A 28 -10.71 -35.63 -0.63
CA PRO A 28 -11.60 -35.18 0.43
C PRO A 28 -11.78 -36.27 1.50
N VAL A 29 -11.65 -35.92 2.79
CA VAL A 29 -11.99 -36.82 3.91
C VAL A 29 -12.87 -36.09 4.92
N LYS A 30 -13.99 -36.73 5.24
CA LYS A 30 -15.09 -36.29 6.11
C LYS A 30 -14.70 -36.36 7.61
N ASN A 31 -15.27 -35.43 8.37
CA ASN A 31 -15.23 -35.34 9.84
C ASN A 31 -15.71 -36.63 10.54
N PRO A 32 -15.22 -36.86 11.77
CA PRO A 32 -16.16 -37.10 12.87
C PRO A 32 -15.98 -36.16 14.07
N LYS A 33 -17.11 -35.99 14.73
CA LYS A 33 -17.49 -35.15 15.87
C LYS A 33 -16.79 -35.54 17.18
N ALA A 34 -16.37 -34.55 17.97
CA ALA A 34 -16.18 -34.68 19.42
C ALA A 34 -16.83 -33.49 20.12
N THR A 35 -17.74 -33.80 21.04
CA THR A 35 -18.46 -32.89 21.91
C THR A 35 -17.64 -32.68 23.17
N GLU A 36 -17.31 -31.44 23.53
CA GLU A 36 -17.05 -31.07 24.92
C GLU A 36 -17.74 -29.74 25.24
N GLN A 37 -18.60 -29.81 26.25
CA GLN A 37 -19.25 -28.66 26.87
C GLN A 37 -18.26 -28.01 27.83
N THR A 38 -18.02 -26.71 27.67
CA THR A 38 -17.53 -25.89 28.77
C THR A 38 -18.40 -24.65 28.89
N ARG A 39 -19.22 -24.67 29.93
CA ARG A 39 -20.02 -23.56 30.44
C ARG A 39 -19.07 -22.45 30.89
N SER A 40 -19.04 -21.33 30.19
CA SER A 40 -18.46 -20.09 30.72
C SER A 40 -19.56 -19.05 30.83
N ALA A 41 -19.93 -18.77 32.07
CA ALA A 41 -20.75 -17.65 32.44
C ALA A 41 -19.99 -16.36 32.12
N THR A 42 -20.59 -15.47 31.35
CA THR A 42 -20.17 -14.07 31.27
C THR A 42 -20.73 -13.34 32.49
N PRO A 43 -19.88 -12.73 33.35
CA PRO A 43 -20.32 -11.60 34.13
C PRO A 43 -20.26 -10.36 33.24
N ASP A 44 -21.39 -9.68 33.13
CA ASP A 44 -21.48 -8.31 32.68
C ASP A 44 -20.69 -7.42 33.66
N ILE A 45 -19.57 -6.87 33.22
CA ILE A 45 -18.84 -5.81 33.94
C ILE A 45 -18.53 -4.71 32.92
N THR A 46 -19.45 -3.76 32.86
CA THR A 46 -19.21 -2.36 32.52
C THR A 46 -17.98 -1.83 33.27
N GLY A 47 -16.98 -1.33 32.54
CA GLY A 47 -16.01 -0.36 33.07
C GLY A 47 -14.58 -0.87 33.23
N ASN A 48 -13.80 -0.92 32.14
CA ASN A 48 -12.38 -0.58 32.18
C ASN A 48 -11.85 -0.13 30.79
N THR A 49 -12.33 1.03 30.34
CA THR A 49 -11.90 1.67 29.09
C THR A 49 -10.37 1.73 28.96
N ALA A 50 -9.64 1.94 30.07
CA ALA A 50 -8.18 1.96 30.10
C ALA A 50 -7.50 0.59 29.86
N ALA A 51 -8.11 -0.51 30.34
CA ALA A 51 -7.56 -1.85 30.08
C ALA A 51 -7.86 -2.28 28.65
N GLN A 52 -9.02 -1.92 28.10
CA GLN A 52 -9.36 -2.16 26.70
C GLN A 52 -8.47 -1.33 25.77
N GLU A 53 -8.17 -0.07 26.11
CA GLU A 53 -7.28 0.82 25.36
C GLU A 53 -5.80 0.39 25.47
N TYR A 54 -5.36 -0.10 26.64
CA TYR A 54 -4.03 -0.70 26.81
C TYR A 54 -3.89 -2.00 26.00
N THR A 55 -4.93 -2.85 25.97
CA THR A 55 -4.90 -4.11 25.21
C THR A 55 -4.97 -3.86 23.71
N ALA A 56 -5.76 -2.87 23.26
CA ALA A 56 -5.79 -2.43 21.86
C ALA A 56 -4.42 -1.85 21.45
N ASN A 57 -3.83 -0.96 22.25
CA ASN A 57 -2.52 -0.38 21.99
C ASN A 57 -1.38 -1.42 22.05
N LYS A 58 -1.47 -2.42 22.95
CA LYS A 58 -0.50 -3.53 23.05
C LYS A 58 -0.65 -4.54 21.91
N GLN A 59 -1.85 -4.74 21.39
CA GLN A 59 -2.09 -5.59 20.22
C GLN A 59 -1.58 -4.91 18.94
N MET A 60 -1.64 -3.58 18.85
CA MET A 60 -0.94 -2.80 17.82
C MET A 60 0.58 -2.78 18.00
N ALA A 61 1.09 -2.89 19.22
CA ALA A 61 2.53 -2.92 19.51
C ALA A 61 3.17 -4.31 19.37
N SER A 62 2.40 -5.41 19.45
CA SER A 62 2.90 -6.79 19.41
C SER A 62 2.70 -7.49 18.07
N GLN A 63 1.84 -6.96 17.20
CA GLN A 63 1.72 -7.37 15.80
C GLN A 63 1.99 -6.13 14.97
N GLY A 64 3.19 -6.01 14.40
CA GLY A 64 3.54 -4.87 13.54
C GLY A 64 2.40 -4.57 12.57
N ILE A 65 2.06 -3.29 12.38
CA ILE A 65 0.87 -2.85 11.66
C ILE A 65 0.78 -3.57 10.30
N VAL A 66 -0.09 -4.58 10.20
CA VAL A 66 -0.33 -5.31 8.94
C VAL A 66 -1.42 -4.55 8.19
N ILE A 67 -1.01 -3.73 7.23
CA ILE A 67 -1.94 -3.08 6.29
C ILE A 67 -2.08 -3.99 5.07
N ALA A 68 -3.27 -4.54 4.84
CA ALA A 68 -3.55 -5.31 3.63
C ALA A 68 -3.51 -4.40 2.40
N SER A 69 -2.79 -4.81 1.35
CA SER A 69 -2.75 -4.09 0.08
C SER A 69 -4.13 -4.06 -0.59
N THR A 70 -4.50 -2.89 -1.08
CA THR A 70 -5.71 -2.63 -1.87
C THR A 70 -5.52 -2.96 -3.36
N ARG A 71 -4.33 -3.44 -3.76
CA ARG A 71 -3.89 -3.56 -5.17
C ARG A 71 -3.86 -2.23 -5.93
N ASN A 72 -3.88 -1.10 -5.22
CA ASN A 72 -3.64 0.23 -5.77
C ASN A 72 -2.47 0.87 -5.01
N ALA A 73 -1.35 1.06 -5.69
CA ALA A 73 -0.11 1.53 -5.06
C ALA A 73 -0.21 2.96 -4.48
N CYS A 74 -1.12 3.80 -4.99
CA CYS A 74 -1.34 5.14 -4.45
C CYS A 74 -2.13 5.07 -3.13
N VAL A 75 -3.23 4.31 -3.13
CA VAL A 75 -4.07 4.10 -1.94
C VAL A 75 -3.26 3.39 -0.84
N ASP A 76 -2.48 2.39 -1.21
CA ASP A 76 -1.58 1.69 -0.28
C ASP A 76 -0.53 2.63 0.30
N GLY A 77 0.01 3.55 -0.52
CA GLY A 77 0.90 4.60 -0.06
C GLY A 77 0.26 5.51 0.99
N PHE A 78 -1.00 5.92 0.78
CA PHE A 78 -1.75 6.72 1.76
C PHE A 78 -1.98 5.95 3.06
N ASN A 79 -2.44 4.69 2.97
CA ASN A 79 -2.68 3.85 4.14
C ASN A 79 -1.40 3.65 4.95
N PHE A 80 -0.28 3.39 4.25
CA PHE A 80 1.03 3.28 4.87
C PHE A 80 1.46 4.58 5.56
N LEU A 81 1.33 5.71 4.87
CA LEU A 81 1.72 7.01 5.40
C LEU A 81 0.93 7.40 6.64
N LYS A 82 -0.35 7.01 6.74
CA LYS A 82 -1.19 7.26 7.92
C LYS A 82 -0.56 6.72 9.22
N GLY A 83 0.01 5.51 9.17
CA GLY A 83 0.69 4.91 10.32
C GLY A 83 2.10 5.44 10.57
N LEU A 84 2.71 6.11 9.59
CA LEU A 84 4.10 6.54 9.61
C LEU A 84 4.27 8.02 9.97
N ASN A 85 3.43 8.88 9.39
CA ASN A 85 3.48 10.33 9.55
C ASN A 85 2.08 10.93 9.31
N GLN A 86 1.32 11.13 10.39
CA GLN A 86 -0.05 11.63 10.34
C GLN A 86 -0.15 13.02 9.71
N THR A 87 0.77 13.94 10.01
CA THR A 87 0.76 15.30 9.44
C THR A 87 0.91 15.30 7.92
N GLN A 88 1.85 14.51 7.38
CA GLN A 88 1.98 14.38 5.92
C GLN A 88 0.77 13.68 5.30
N PHE A 89 0.21 12.67 5.97
CA PHE A 89 -1.02 12.03 5.53
C PHE A 89 -2.18 13.03 5.44
N ASP A 90 -2.39 13.87 6.46
CA ASP A 90 -3.49 14.86 6.48
C ASP A 90 -3.32 15.88 5.35
N ASN A 91 -2.09 16.38 5.15
CA ASN A 91 -1.78 17.33 4.09
C ASN A 91 -2.06 16.75 2.70
N TYR A 92 -1.55 15.55 2.41
CA TYR A 92 -1.77 14.90 1.12
C TYR A 92 -3.25 14.48 0.92
N SER A 93 -3.96 14.15 2.00
CA SER A 93 -5.39 13.81 1.95
C SER A 93 -6.23 15.05 1.60
N SER A 94 -5.86 16.21 2.15
CA SER A 94 -6.46 17.50 1.76
C SER A 94 -6.21 17.80 0.27
N ASP A 95 -4.99 17.60 -0.22
CA ASP A 95 -4.67 17.79 -1.64
C ASP A 95 -5.45 16.83 -2.54
N TYR A 96 -5.57 15.56 -2.16
CA TYR A 96 -6.39 14.57 -2.85
C TYR A 96 -7.85 14.99 -2.93
N SER A 97 -8.42 15.48 -1.81
CA SER A 97 -9.80 15.97 -1.76
C SER A 97 -10.04 17.12 -2.74
N LYS A 98 -9.13 18.09 -2.81
CA LYS A 98 -9.21 19.20 -3.78
C LYS A 98 -9.16 18.71 -5.22
N ILE A 99 -8.29 17.75 -5.53
CA ILE A 99 -8.23 17.14 -6.87
C ILE A 99 -9.56 16.46 -7.20
N ASN A 100 -10.12 15.69 -6.27
CA ASN A 100 -11.38 14.96 -6.48
C ASN A 100 -12.60 15.89 -6.65
N GLN A 101 -12.63 17.02 -5.92
CA GLN A 101 -13.63 18.06 -6.12
C GLN A 101 -13.58 18.63 -7.55
N ASN A 102 -12.39 18.82 -8.12
CA ASN A 102 -12.25 19.30 -9.49
C ASN A 102 -12.58 18.23 -10.53
N TYR A 103 -12.33 16.95 -10.27
CA TYR A 103 -12.88 15.87 -11.09
C TYR A 103 -14.40 15.86 -11.08
N THR A 104 -15.01 16.13 -9.92
CA THR A 104 -16.46 16.23 -9.79
C THR A 104 -16.99 17.39 -10.64
N PHE A 105 -16.36 18.57 -10.54
CA PHE A 105 -16.66 19.72 -11.40
C PHE A 105 -16.55 19.36 -12.88
N LEU A 106 -15.43 18.75 -13.31
CA LEU A 106 -15.23 18.31 -14.68
C LEU A 106 -16.35 17.34 -15.11
N ASN A 107 -16.67 16.33 -14.31
CA ASN A 107 -17.66 15.32 -14.68
C ASN A 107 -19.08 15.88 -14.80
N ILE A 108 -19.44 16.86 -13.98
CA ILE A 108 -20.73 17.55 -14.05
C ILE A 108 -20.81 18.45 -15.30
N ASN A 109 -19.72 19.13 -15.66
CA ASN A 109 -19.75 20.21 -16.66
C ASN A 109 -19.16 19.82 -18.02
N LYS A 110 -18.52 18.65 -18.17
CA LYS A 110 -17.77 18.25 -19.38
C LYS A 110 -18.56 18.29 -20.69
N GLU A 111 -19.90 18.19 -20.63
CA GLU A 111 -20.76 18.21 -21.81
C GLU A 111 -21.02 19.64 -22.33
N ILE A 112 -20.84 20.66 -21.49
CA ILE A 112 -21.00 22.09 -21.84
C ILE A 112 -19.66 22.82 -22.01
N MET A 113 -18.54 22.16 -21.69
CA MET A 113 -17.19 22.69 -21.90
C MET A 113 -16.79 22.56 -23.37
N ASP A 114 -16.08 23.55 -23.90
CA ASP A 114 -15.39 23.38 -25.18
C ASP A 114 -14.33 22.26 -25.08
N LYS A 115 -13.97 21.70 -26.23
CA LYS A 115 -13.09 20.53 -26.31
C LYS A 115 -11.75 20.77 -25.63
N ASP A 116 -11.14 21.92 -25.86
CA ASP A 116 -9.77 22.21 -25.43
C ASP A 116 -9.72 22.47 -23.92
N SER A 117 -10.70 23.21 -23.37
CA SER A 117 -10.83 23.40 -21.92
C SER A 117 -11.05 22.08 -21.19
N LYS A 118 -11.89 21.19 -21.74
CA LYS A 118 -12.13 19.86 -21.17
C LYS A 118 -10.86 19.02 -21.15
N GLU A 119 -10.14 19.00 -22.27
CA GLU A 119 -8.90 18.24 -22.41
C GLU A 119 -7.82 18.76 -21.44
N LEU A 120 -7.62 20.09 -21.41
CA LEU A 120 -6.66 20.74 -20.53
C LEU A 120 -6.93 20.43 -19.05
N LEU A 121 -8.19 20.55 -18.61
CA LEU A 121 -8.57 20.27 -17.23
C LEU A 121 -8.36 18.78 -16.91
N THR A 122 -8.78 17.88 -17.79
CA THR A 122 -8.59 16.43 -17.62
C THR A 122 -7.12 16.07 -17.47
N MET A 123 -6.27 16.54 -18.40
CA MET A 123 -4.82 16.30 -18.35
C MET A 123 -4.18 16.85 -17.09
N THR A 124 -4.59 18.06 -16.68
CA THR A 124 -4.08 18.70 -15.47
C THR A 124 -4.44 17.91 -14.22
N LEU A 125 -5.68 17.45 -14.11
CA LEU A 125 -6.13 16.66 -12.96
C LEU A 125 -5.43 15.30 -12.90
N ASN A 126 -5.27 14.62 -14.04
CA ASN A 126 -4.53 13.36 -14.13
C ASN A 126 -3.08 13.55 -13.63
N LYS A 127 -2.38 14.56 -14.17
CA LYS A 127 -1.00 14.87 -13.78
C LYS A 127 -0.88 15.21 -12.29
N LYS A 128 -1.83 15.99 -11.75
CA LYS A 128 -1.85 16.34 -10.32
C LYS A 128 -2.04 15.11 -9.45
N LEU A 129 -2.95 14.22 -9.82
CA LEU A 129 -3.19 12.97 -9.11
C LEU A 129 -1.95 12.07 -9.12
N ASP A 130 -1.35 11.84 -10.29
CA ASP A 130 -0.14 11.03 -10.43
C ASP A 130 1.03 11.59 -9.62
N THR A 131 1.20 12.91 -9.67
CA THR A 131 2.22 13.62 -8.89
C THR A 131 1.98 13.45 -7.39
N LEU A 132 0.73 13.56 -6.94
CA LEU A 132 0.38 13.37 -5.53
C LEU A 132 0.69 11.94 -5.08
N CYS A 133 0.29 10.94 -5.85
CA CYS A 133 0.58 9.54 -5.57
C CYS A 133 2.08 9.27 -5.45
N THR A 134 2.88 9.87 -6.34
CA THR A 134 4.35 9.77 -6.31
C THR A 134 4.93 10.41 -5.04
N ARG A 135 4.43 11.59 -4.63
CA ARG A 135 4.86 12.27 -3.39
C ARG A 135 4.53 11.45 -2.15
N VAL A 136 3.35 10.84 -2.10
CA VAL A 136 2.93 9.97 -1.00
C VAL A 136 3.86 8.75 -0.88
N GLN A 137 4.17 8.10 -1.99
CA GLN A 137 5.12 6.97 -2.00
C GLN A 137 6.52 7.39 -1.55
N TYR A 138 7.00 8.54 -2.02
CA TYR A 138 8.29 9.10 -1.61
C TYR A 138 8.33 9.47 -0.12
N ALA A 139 7.25 10.03 0.41
CA ALA A 139 7.11 10.31 1.84
C ALA A 139 7.14 9.03 2.67
N GLY A 140 6.46 7.97 2.20
CA GLY A 140 6.54 6.64 2.77
C GLY A 140 7.98 6.11 2.82
N PHE A 141 8.70 6.15 1.70
CA PHE A 141 10.10 5.75 1.64
C PHE A 141 10.99 6.56 2.60
N THR A 142 10.80 7.88 2.65
CA THR A 142 11.56 8.75 3.55
C THR A 142 11.32 8.39 5.01
N GLY A 143 10.07 8.14 5.41
CA GLY A 143 9.79 7.74 6.79
C GLY A 143 10.33 6.35 7.14
N VAL A 144 10.40 5.40 6.18
CA VAL A 144 11.11 4.13 6.38
C VAL A 144 12.60 4.36 6.61
N LYS A 145 13.24 5.22 5.81
CA LYS A 145 14.65 5.58 5.98
C LYS A 145 14.91 6.20 7.35
N ASP A 146 14.03 7.07 7.84
CA ASP A 146 14.16 7.69 9.16
C ASP A 146 14.02 6.65 10.29
N ARG A 147 13.09 5.69 10.14
CA ARG A 147 12.98 4.54 11.05
C ARG A 147 14.26 3.69 11.04
N LEU A 148 14.82 3.39 9.87
CA LEU A 148 16.08 2.65 9.77
C LEU A 148 17.23 3.36 10.49
N LYS A 149 17.32 4.69 10.35
CA LYS A 149 18.32 5.49 11.07
C LYS A 149 18.13 5.40 12.58
N SER A 150 16.89 5.45 13.08
CA SER A 150 16.64 5.29 14.52
C SER A 150 17.03 3.91 15.06
N LEU A 151 17.12 2.90 14.20
CA LEU A 151 17.58 1.55 14.56
C LEU A 151 19.10 1.40 14.49
N SER A 152 19.80 2.18 13.65
CA SER A 152 21.27 2.16 13.61
C SER A 152 21.92 2.79 14.83
N ASP A 153 21.13 3.54 15.61
CA ASP A 153 21.56 4.19 16.85
C ASP A 153 21.35 3.29 18.09
N ILE A 154 20.97 2.01 17.89
CA ILE A 154 20.80 0.95 18.91
C ILE A 154 21.89 -0.11 18.73
#